data_AF-A0A1K1M8I0-F1
#
_entry.id   AF-A0A1K1M8I0-F1
#
_cell.length_a   1.000
_cell.length_b   1.000
_cell.length_c   1.000
_cell.angle_alpha   90.00
_cell.angle_beta   90.00
_cell.angle_gamma   90.00
#
_symmetry.space_group_name_H-M   'P 1'
#
loop_
_entity.id
_entity.type
_entity.pdbx_description
1 polymer ?
#
loop_
_entity_poly.entity_id
_entity_poly.type
_entity_poly.pdbx_seq_one_letter_code
_entity_poly.pdbx_strand_id
1 'polypeptide(L)'
;MTEKIEELMTREEIPYGVIVNIRTDERIYLGDREKIKPDSLIKMCEDDMVSLYQSMEGQILPQYWGQGNVKMLISIPQEDMMVLFFYYKRNDTHEEHHKGKMIDEEVKNLLQIG
;
A
#
# COMPACT_ATOMS: atom_id res chain seq x y z
N MET A 1 -8.03 6.94 -12.75
CA MET A 1 -7.82 6.82 -11.30
C MET A 1 -6.62 5.92 -11.02
N THR A 2 -6.70 4.65 -11.42
CA THR A 2 -5.59 3.68 -11.34
C THR A 2 -4.31 4.14 -12.04
N GLU A 3 -4.42 4.76 -13.23
CA GLU A 3 -3.26 5.31 -13.97
C GLU A 3 -2.41 6.28 -13.13
N LYS A 4 -3.04 7.18 -12.36
CA LYS A 4 -2.30 8.12 -11.49
C LYS A 4 -1.59 7.42 -10.33
N ILE A 5 -2.19 6.33 -9.82
CA ILE A 5 -1.55 5.50 -8.81
C ILE A 5 -0.38 4.73 -9.41
N GLU A 6 -0.49 4.23 -10.65
CA GLU A 6 0.61 3.57 -11.35
C GLU A 6 1.77 4.53 -11.70
N GLU A 7 1.47 5.79 -12.03
CA GLU A 7 2.47 6.86 -12.19
C GLU A 7 3.22 7.12 -10.87
N LEU A 8 2.49 7.27 -9.77
CA LEU A 8 3.05 7.37 -8.42
C LEU A 8 3.94 6.16 -8.10
N MET A 9 3.45 4.95 -8.34
CA MET A 9 4.21 3.71 -8.12
C MET A 9 5.50 3.68 -8.94
N THR A 10 5.44 4.10 -10.20
CA THR A 10 6.61 4.16 -11.08
C THR A 10 7.65 5.14 -10.55
N ARG A 11 7.22 6.36 -10.20
CA ARG A 11 8.09 7.41 -9.66
C ARG A 11 8.74 7.00 -8.34
N GLU A 12 7.99 6.29 -7.50
CA GLU A 12 8.45 5.86 -6.19
C GLU A 12 9.11 4.48 -6.18
N GLU A 13 9.33 3.89 -7.35
CA GLU A 13 9.94 2.55 -7.52
C GLU A 13 9.21 1.46 -6.73
N ILE A 14 7.88 1.53 -6.70
CA ILE A 14 7.00 0.55 -6.06
C ILE A 14 6.61 -0.50 -7.11
N PRO A 15 7.13 -1.74 -7.03
CA PRO A 15 6.90 -2.73 -8.07
C PRO A 15 5.48 -3.30 -8.08
N TYR A 16 4.79 -3.31 -6.93
CA TYR A 16 3.49 -3.97 -6.78
C TYR A 16 2.59 -3.22 -5.80
N GLY A 17 1.31 -3.12 -6.14
CA GLY A 17 0.31 -2.52 -5.27
C GLY A 17 -1.07 -3.16 -5.44
N VAL A 18 -1.91 -3.00 -4.42
CA VAL A 18 -3.27 -3.52 -4.40
C VAL A 18 -4.21 -2.46 -3.87
N ILE A 19 -5.27 -2.15 -4.61
CA ILE A 19 -6.40 -1.35 -4.14
C ILE A 19 -7.53 -2.31 -3.80
N VAL A 20 -8.08 -2.20 -2.59
CA VAL A 20 -9.15 -3.08 -2.10
C VAL A 20 -10.33 -2.24 -1.65
N ASN A 21 -11.52 -2.60 -2.12
CA ASN A 21 -12.77 -2.19 -1.48
C ASN A 21 -13.14 -3.25 -0.43
N ILE A 22 -13.06 -2.89 0.84
CA ILE A 22 -13.23 -3.80 1.98
C ILE A 22 -14.67 -4.32 2.06
N ARG A 23 -15.64 -3.51 1.65
CA ARG A 23 -17.07 -3.86 1.71
C ARG A 23 -17.45 -4.87 0.62
N THR A 24 -16.90 -4.75 -0.58
CA THR A 24 -17.21 -5.63 -1.72
C THR A 24 -16.18 -6.75 -1.93
N ASP A 25 -15.04 -6.69 -1.23
CA ASP A 25 -13.83 -7.50 -1.47
C ASP A 25 -13.34 -7.41 -2.94
N GLU A 26 -13.68 -6.33 -3.64
CA GLU A 26 -13.16 -6.06 -4.98
C GLU A 26 -11.70 -5.61 -4.88
N ARG A 27 -10.83 -6.23 -5.69
CA ARG A 27 -9.39 -6.02 -5.66
C ARG A 27 -8.88 -5.62 -7.04
N ILE A 28 -8.10 -4.55 -7.07
CA ILE A 28 -7.38 -4.10 -8.26
C ILE A 28 -5.90 -4.26 -7.98
N TYR A 29 -5.26 -5.14 -8.75
CA TYR A 29 -3.83 -5.40 -8.68
C TYR A 29 -3.09 -4.50 -9.67
N LEU A 30 -2.04 -3.84 -9.21
CA LEU A 30 -1.24 -2.90 -9.99
C LEU A 30 0.23 -3.33 -9.98
N GLY A 31 0.92 -3.14 -11.11
CA GLY A 31 2.32 -3.51 -11.26
C GLY A 31 2.56 -5.02 -11.38
N ASP A 32 3.71 -5.49 -10.90
CA ASP A 32 4.22 -6.84 -11.09
C ASP A 32 4.61 -7.49 -9.76
N ARG A 33 3.75 -8.40 -9.29
CA ARG A 33 3.94 -9.20 -8.07
C ARG A 33 5.25 -9.99 -8.08
N GLU A 34 5.68 -10.49 -9.24
CA GLU A 34 6.85 -11.37 -9.31
C GLU A 34 8.16 -10.63 -9.01
N LYS A 35 8.16 -9.29 -9.06
CA LYS A 35 9.29 -8.46 -8.65
C LYS A 35 9.47 -8.36 -7.13
N ILE A 36 8.52 -8.84 -6.33
CA ILE A 36 8.61 -8.84 -4.87
C ILE A 36 8.92 -10.24 -4.35
N LYS A 37 10.11 -10.42 -3.74
CA LYS A 37 10.53 -11.66 -3.09
C LYS A 37 11.20 -11.37 -1.73
N PRO A 38 10.88 -12.14 -0.68
CA PRO A 38 9.88 -13.20 -0.64
C PRO A 38 8.45 -12.65 -0.74
N ASP A 39 7.52 -13.45 -1.29
CA ASP A 39 6.11 -13.05 -1.48
C ASP A 39 5.22 -13.37 -0.27
N SER A 40 5.81 -13.83 0.82
CA SER A 40 5.10 -14.23 2.04
C SER A 40 4.35 -13.07 2.70
N LEU A 41 4.92 -11.85 2.66
CA LEU A 41 4.24 -10.67 3.18
C LEU A 41 2.98 -10.34 2.37
N ILE A 42 3.04 -10.51 1.05
CA ILE A 42 1.89 -10.33 0.15
C ILE A 42 0.81 -11.35 0.49
N LYS A 43 1.17 -12.65 0.54
CA LYS A 43 0.24 -13.74 0.87
C LYS A 43 -0.45 -13.51 2.22
N MET A 44 0.32 -13.20 3.26
CA MET A 44 -0.21 -12.96 4.61
C MET A 44 -1.27 -11.85 4.64
N CYS A 45 -1.12 -10.80 3.82
CA CYS A 45 -2.07 -9.70 3.77
C CYS A 45 -3.29 -10.04 2.89
N GLU A 46 -3.08 -10.72 1.76
CA GLU A 46 -4.15 -11.08 0.83
C GLU A 46 -5.11 -12.15 1.36
N ASP A 47 -4.66 -12.97 2.32
CA ASP A 47 -5.47 -14.01 2.96
C ASP A 47 -6.58 -13.44 3.87
N ASP A 48 -6.38 -12.27 4.50
CA ASP A 48 -7.37 -11.65 5.39
C ASP A 48 -7.30 -10.10 5.40
N MET A 49 -7.75 -9.52 4.29
CA MET A 49 -7.77 -8.06 4.08
C MET A 49 -8.75 -7.32 5.00
N VAL A 50 -9.83 -7.98 5.44
CA VAL A 50 -10.84 -7.37 6.32
C VAL A 50 -10.27 -7.20 7.72
N SER A 51 -9.66 -8.25 8.28
CA SER A 51 -8.98 -8.14 9.57
C SER A 51 -7.81 -7.15 9.51
N LEU A 52 -7.08 -7.12 8.38
CA LEU A 52 -6.04 -6.13 8.15
C LEU A 52 -6.61 -4.71 8.25
N TYR A 53 -7.68 -4.40 7.51
CA TYR A 53 -8.32 -3.10 7.55
C TYR A 53 -8.85 -2.73 8.96
N GLN A 54 -9.51 -3.66 9.63
CA GLN A 54 -10.01 -3.44 11.00
C GLN A 54 -8.88 -3.13 11.99
N SER A 55 -7.72 -3.76 11.83
CA SER A 55 -6.55 -3.47 12.67
C SER A 55 -6.02 -2.04 12.48
N MET A 56 -6.40 -1.38 11.39
CA MET A 56 -6.03 0.00 11.06
C MET A 56 -7.07 1.03 11.51
N GLU A 57 -8.27 0.62 11.94
CA GLU A 57 -9.30 1.56 12.40
C GLU A 57 -8.78 2.42 13.56
N GLY A 58 -8.97 3.74 13.45
CA GLY A 58 -8.50 4.71 14.45
C GLY A 58 -7.01 5.09 14.34
N GLN A 59 -6.24 4.51 13.42
CA GLN A 59 -4.86 4.93 13.14
C GLN A 59 -4.86 6.21 12.30
N ILE A 60 -4.11 7.23 12.76
CA ILE A 60 -3.98 8.53 12.07
C ILE A 60 -2.86 8.50 11.00
N LEU A 61 -1.88 7.61 11.17
CA LEU A 61 -0.69 7.53 10.32
C LEU A 61 -0.72 6.27 9.44
N PRO A 62 -0.12 6.32 8.24
CA PRO A 62 0.05 5.13 7.42
C PRO A 62 0.91 4.10 8.16
N GLN A 63 0.58 2.83 7.97
CA GLN A 63 1.27 1.73 8.65
C GLN A 63 2.31 1.10 7.74
N TYR A 64 3.43 0.72 8.36
CA TYR A 64 4.57 0.13 7.67
C TYR A 64 4.84 -1.25 8.24
N TRP A 65 4.66 -2.28 7.43
CA TRP A 65 5.02 -3.64 7.79
C TRP A 65 6.23 -4.08 6.98
N GLY A 66 6.93 -5.10 7.43
CA GLY A 66 8.10 -5.58 6.72
C GLY A 66 8.48 -7.01 7.05
N GLN A 67 9.04 -7.70 6.06
CA GLN A 67 9.58 -9.03 6.20
C GLN A 67 10.88 -9.13 5.41
N GLY A 68 12.01 -9.27 6.11
CA GLY A 68 13.33 -9.16 5.50
C GLY A 68 13.51 -7.81 4.81
N ASN A 69 13.83 -7.83 3.51
CA ASN A 69 14.02 -6.62 2.70
C ASN A 69 12.73 -6.11 2.06
N VAL A 70 11.61 -6.83 2.17
CA VAL A 70 10.32 -6.38 1.64
C VAL A 70 9.61 -5.54 2.70
N LYS A 71 9.09 -4.39 2.27
CA LYS A 71 8.26 -3.48 3.04
C LYS A 71 6.88 -3.36 2.41
N MET A 72 5.91 -3.09 3.26
CA MET A 72 4.55 -2.77 2.88
C MET A 72 4.15 -1.44 3.50
N LEU A 73 3.57 -0.56 2.70
CA LEU A 73 2.90 0.66 3.14
C LEU A 73 1.39 0.48 2.97
N ILE A 74 0.65 0.73 4.04
CA ILE A 74 -0.82 0.69 4.06
C ILE A 74 -1.35 2.11 4.13
N SER A 75 -2.21 2.48 3.18
CA SER A 75 -2.94 3.75 3.15
C SER A 75 -4.45 3.47 3.16
N ILE A 76 -5.19 4.26 3.94
CA ILE A 76 -6.67 4.26 3.97
C ILE A 76 -7.11 5.63 3.46
N PRO A 77 -7.28 5.78 2.13
CA PRO A 77 -7.59 7.08 1.54
C PRO A 77 -8.97 7.60 1.90
N GLN A 78 -9.93 6.68 2.07
CA GLN A 78 -11.32 6.95 2.43
C GLN A 78 -11.95 5.70 3.04
N GLU A 79 -13.17 5.84 3.57
CA GLU A 79 -13.95 4.75 4.14
C GLU A 79 -14.11 3.58 3.15
N ASP A 80 -14.07 2.36 3.67
CA ASP A 80 -14.16 1.09 2.93
C ASP A 80 -13.04 0.86 1.89
N MET A 81 -12.01 1.71 1.80
CA MET A 81 -10.95 1.57 0.82
C MET A 81 -9.58 1.46 1.48
N MET A 82 -8.79 0.48 1.04
CA MET A 82 -7.42 0.27 1.47
C MET A 82 -6.50 0.15 0.27
N VAL A 83 -5.33 0.78 0.34
CA VAL A 83 -4.28 0.67 -0.66
C VAL A 83 -3.02 0.12 -0.01
N LEU A 84 -2.47 -0.93 -0.59
CA LEU A 84 -1.25 -1.59 -0.15
C LEU A 84 -0.18 -1.40 -1.20
N PHE A 85 1.00 -0.95 -0.79
CA PHE A 85 2.17 -0.86 -1.66
C PHE A 85 3.29 -1.73 -1.13
N PHE A 86 3.85 -2.57 -1.98
CA PHE A 86 4.93 -3.48 -1.64
C PHE A 86 6.20 -3.06 -2.36
N TYR A 87 7.29 -2.88 -1.63
CA TYR A 87 8.56 -2.35 -2.15
C TYR A 87 9.75 -2.89 -1.36
N TYR A 88 10.97 -2.67 -1.85
CA TYR A 88 12.17 -3.04 -1.12
C TYR A 88 12.64 -1.91 -0.20
N LYS A 89 13.06 -2.29 1.01
CA LYS A 89 13.64 -1.38 1.99
C LYS A 89 14.80 -0.61 1.36
N ARG A 90 14.85 0.71 1.56
CA ARG A 90 16.02 1.55 1.28
C ARG A 90 16.92 1.61 2.52
N ASN A 91 18.21 1.88 2.33
CA ASN A 91 19.19 1.84 3.42
C ASN A 91 18.95 2.92 4.48
N ASP A 92 18.25 4.01 4.16
CA ASP A 92 17.93 5.09 5.09
C ASP A 92 16.49 4.98 5.63
N THR A 93 16.37 4.71 6.92
CA THR A 93 15.06 4.51 7.60
C THR A 93 14.35 5.82 7.90
N HIS A 94 15.06 6.96 8.01
CA HIS A 94 14.43 8.27 8.19
C HIS A 94 13.77 8.73 6.89
N GLU A 95 14.42 8.51 5.75
CA GLU A 95 13.84 8.80 4.43
C GLU A 95 12.58 7.98 4.16
N GLU A 96 12.53 6.72 4.62
CA GLU A 96 11.37 5.83 4.43
C GLU A 96 10.09 6.36 5.08
N HIS A 97 10.18 6.85 6.32
CA HIS A 97 9.00 7.37 7.03
C HIS A 97 8.47 8.67 6.42
N HIS A 98 9.37 9.55 5.93
CA HIS A 98 8.96 10.77 5.26
C HIS A 98 8.30 10.45 3.91
N LYS A 99 8.93 9.56 3.14
CA LYS A 99 8.42 9.12 1.84
C LYS A 99 7.04 8.49 1.94
N GLY A 100 6.80 7.56 2.86
CA GLY A 100 5.49 6.92 2.92
C GLY A 100 4.39 7.84 3.48
N LYS A 101 4.72 8.89 4.24
CA LYS A 101 3.75 9.97 4.54
C LYS A 101 3.36 10.74 3.28
N MET A 102 4.35 11.10 2.45
CA MET A 102 4.07 11.78 1.17
C MET A 102 3.22 10.91 0.24
N ILE A 103 3.54 9.62 0.14
CA ILE A 103 2.75 8.66 -0.65
C ILE A 103 1.32 8.58 -0.12
N ASP A 104 1.13 8.43 1.20
CA ASP A 104 -0.21 8.37 1.81
C ASP A 104 -1.04 9.63 1.53
N GLU A 105 -0.44 10.82 1.66
CA GLU A 105 -1.10 12.09 1.34
C GLU A 105 -1.47 12.19 -0.14
N GLU A 106 -0.58 11.79 -1.05
CA GLU A 106 -0.86 11.81 -2.49
C GLU A 106 -1.95 10.82 -2.86
N VAL A 107 -1.94 9.61 -2.30
CA VAL A 107 -2.99 8.59 -2.52
C VAL A 107 -4.34 9.08 -2.03
N LYS A 108 -4.38 9.68 -0.83
CA LYS A 108 -5.58 10.35 -0.30
C LYS A 108 -6.09 11.41 -1.28
N ASN A 109 -5.22 12.29 -1.77
CA ASN A 109 -5.61 13.34 -2.72
C ASN A 109 -6.08 12.79 -4.08
N LEU A 110 -5.48 11.70 -4.55
CA LEU A 110 -5.83 11.08 -5.83
C LEU A 110 -7.18 10.36 -5.80
N LEU A 111 -7.58 9.85 -4.62
CA LEU A 111 -8.75 9.01 -4.45
C LEU A 111 -9.93 9.72 -3.76
N GLN A 112 -9.70 10.82 -3.04
CA GLN A 112 -10.78 11.65 -2.45
C GLN A 112 -11.51 12.55 -3.46
N ILE A 113 -11.02 12.68 -4.70
CA ILE A 113 -11.65 13.48 -5.77
C ILE A 113 -12.47 12.57 -6.72
N GLY A 114 -13.00 11.46 -6.20
CA GLY A 114 -13.83 10.49 -6.92
C GLY A 114 -15.29 10.54 -6.52
#